data_AF-A0A060REF2-F1
#
_entry.id   AF-A0A060REF2-F1
#
_cell.length_a   1.000
_cell.length_b   1.000
_cell.length_c   1.000
_cell.angle_alpha   90.00
_cell.angle_beta   90.00
_cell.angle_gamma   90.00
#
_symmetry.space_group_name_H-M   'P 1'
#
loop_
_entity.id
_entity.type
_entity.pdbx_description
1 polymer ?
#
loop_
_entity_poly.entity_id
_entity_poly.type
_entity_poly.pdbx_seq_one_letter_code
_entity_poly.pdbx_strand_id
1 'polypeptide(L)'
;MKTLLLNGLAFLAILTLMTACITESACDREKENYAVKFEVTDYQPDELHSFDSLTPRSISLSFYPKNNSEIVIKKFNSEKGTIPIEKGEYDILIYTSDFYDIDANFYRGIENIDFVESHTRNKVGEDGVITMVEPDPLFVAHIEKYVVGSSLDDIEVEFRPLVYTYRFCVEVKGLGYVKSARAQISGLYSSAYLKSGAHREDEIAQMVVNLTKSGVDRLCGEFRCFGSHQRSDVERTITLALVNAAGETKTVRLSNLTAKIKSLPKGGVIVIDEKIVIESGGTEGGFVPGVGDWDYDRRPLPI
;
A
#
# COMPACT_ATOMS: atom_id res chain seq x y z
N MET A 1 60.76 -18.42 -66.63
CA MET A 1 59.97 -18.95 -65.49
C MET A 1 60.17 -18.03 -64.26
N LYS A 2 59.77 -16.76 -64.37
CA LYS A 2 59.97 -15.73 -63.32
C LYS A 2 59.06 -14.51 -63.57
N THR A 3 57.78 -14.73 -63.87
CA THR A 3 56.85 -13.61 -64.13
C THR A 3 55.37 -13.96 -63.95
N LEU A 4 55.04 -14.90 -63.04
CA LEU A 4 53.64 -15.25 -62.74
C LEU A 4 53.32 -15.44 -61.26
N LEU A 5 54.28 -15.23 -60.35
CA LEU A 5 54.08 -15.44 -58.91
C LEU A 5 53.87 -14.15 -58.10
N LEU A 6 53.95 -12.97 -58.72
CA LEU A 6 53.87 -11.70 -57.99
C LEU A 6 52.45 -11.09 -57.93
N ASN A 7 51.52 -11.54 -58.77
CA ASN A 7 50.16 -10.97 -58.84
C ASN A 7 49.12 -11.69 -57.97
N GLY A 8 49.43 -12.87 -57.41
CA GLY A 8 48.52 -13.61 -56.53
C GLY A 8 48.58 -13.19 -55.06
N LEU A 9 49.74 -12.73 -54.60
CA LEU A 9 49.96 -12.34 -53.20
C LEU A 9 49.41 -10.94 -52.87
N ALA A 10 49.39 -10.02 -53.83
CA ALA A 10 48.81 -8.69 -53.63
C ALA A 10 47.27 -8.72 -53.54
N PHE A 11 46.62 -9.61 -54.30
CA PHE A 11 45.15 -9.74 -54.26
C PHE A 11 44.65 -10.44 -52.99
N LEU A 12 45.41 -11.40 -52.47
CA LEU A 12 45.05 -12.09 -51.22
C LEU A 12 45.21 -11.19 -49.98
N ALA A 13 46.20 -10.30 -49.98
CA ALA A 13 46.41 -9.33 -48.90
C ALA A 13 45.36 -8.22 -48.85
N ILE A 14 44.84 -7.78 -50.00
CA ILE A 14 43.77 -6.76 -50.04
C ILE A 14 42.41 -7.37 -49.65
N LEU A 15 42.16 -8.63 -49.99
CA LEU A 15 40.92 -9.33 -49.59
C LEU A 15 40.90 -9.65 -48.08
N THR A 16 42.04 -9.95 -47.46
CA THR A 16 42.15 -10.12 -46.00
C THR A 16 42.10 -8.78 -45.25
N LEU A 17 42.63 -7.68 -45.81
CA LEU A 17 42.46 -6.36 -45.19
C LEU A 17 41.01 -5.85 -45.26
N MET A 18 40.29 -6.11 -46.36
CA MET A 18 38.88 -5.73 -46.49
C MET A 18 37.96 -6.59 -45.61
N THR A 19 38.28 -7.87 -45.40
CA THR A 19 37.53 -8.71 -44.44
C THR A 19 37.84 -8.33 -43.00
N ALA A 20 39.07 -7.90 -42.67
CA ALA A 20 39.41 -7.37 -41.35
C ALA A 20 38.72 -6.02 -41.06
N CYS A 21 38.62 -5.11 -42.04
CA CYS A 21 37.89 -3.85 -41.88
C CYS A 21 36.36 -4.02 -41.79
N ILE A 22 35.80 -5.09 -42.38
CA ILE A 22 34.35 -5.35 -42.29
C ILE A 22 34.00 -6.07 -40.98
N THR A 23 34.94 -6.77 -40.34
CA THR A 23 34.71 -7.41 -39.03
C THR A 23 34.92 -6.48 -37.82
N GLU A 24 35.66 -5.37 -37.96
CA GLU A 24 35.78 -4.36 -36.88
C GLU A 24 34.66 -3.31 -36.89
N SER A 25 33.83 -3.26 -37.93
CA SER A 25 32.57 -2.49 -37.91
C SER A 25 31.38 -3.27 -37.31
N ALA A 26 31.63 -4.45 -36.74
CA ALA A 26 30.66 -5.16 -35.92
C ALA A 26 30.58 -4.51 -34.53
N CYS A 27 30.05 -3.28 -34.48
CA CYS A 27 29.26 -2.74 -33.38
C CYS A 27 29.67 -3.17 -31.96
N ASP A 28 30.94 -3.06 -31.58
CA ASP A 28 31.31 -2.86 -30.17
C ASP A 28 30.92 -1.42 -29.82
N ARG A 29 29.60 -1.19 -29.68
CA ARG A 29 29.16 -0.14 -28.78
C ARG A 29 29.69 -0.58 -27.42
N GLU A 30 30.79 0.03 -26.98
CA GLU A 30 31.09 0.10 -25.55
C GLU A 30 29.75 0.40 -24.88
N LYS A 31 29.21 -0.56 -24.13
CA LYS A 31 28.09 -0.28 -23.24
C LYS A 31 28.66 0.70 -22.24
N GLU A 32 28.52 1.99 -22.53
CA GLU A 32 28.72 3.03 -21.54
C GLU A 32 27.86 2.61 -20.34
N ASN A 33 28.54 2.23 -19.25
CA ASN A 33 27.87 1.77 -18.04
C ASN A 33 27.33 3.02 -17.34
N TYR A 34 26.11 3.42 -17.67
CA TYR A 34 25.41 4.44 -16.92
C TYR A 34 24.96 3.84 -15.58
N ALA A 35 25.01 4.64 -14.54
CA ALA A 35 24.54 4.24 -13.23
C ALA A 35 23.67 5.34 -12.63
N VAL A 36 22.52 4.93 -12.12
CA VAL A 36 21.63 5.81 -11.37
C VAL A 36 21.83 5.51 -9.90
N LYS A 37 22.12 6.53 -9.10
CA LYS A 37 22.03 6.42 -7.64
C LYS A 37 20.67 6.93 -7.20
N PHE A 38 20.10 6.30 -6.20
CA PHE A 38 18.92 6.81 -5.53
C PHE A 38 19.18 6.92 -4.04
N GLU A 39 18.53 7.90 -3.42
CA GLU A 39 18.45 8.09 -1.97
C GLU A 39 17.03 8.53 -1.60
N VAL A 40 16.43 7.84 -0.64
CA VAL A 40 15.18 8.29 -0.01
C VAL A 40 15.53 9.35 1.02
N THR A 41 15.01 10.55 0.82
CA THR A 41 15.31 11.70 1.67
C THR A 41 14.27 11.92 2.75
N ASP A 42 13.01 11.52 2.50
CA ASP A 42 11.92 11.72 3.44
C ASP A 42 10.73 10.77 3.21
N TYR A 43 9.94 10.57 4.26
CA TYR A 43 8.68 9.82 4.28
C TYR A 43 7.56 10.75 4.75
N GLN A 44 6.64 11.10 3.85
CA GLN A 44 5.48 11.88 4.23
C GLN A 44 4.65 11.11 5.29
N PRO A 45 4.31 11.72 6.42
CA PRO A 45 3.57 11.05 7.47
C PRO A 45 2.12 10.78 7.03
N ASP A 46 1.50 9.76 7.63
CA ASP A 46 0.03 9.68 7.66
C ASP A 46 -0.52 10.66 8.71
N GLU A 47 -1.85 10.87 8.72
CA GLU A 47 -2.47 11.86 9.64
C GLU A 47 -2.17 11.57 11.13
N LEU A 48 -1.91 10.31 11.47
CA LEU A 48 -1.66 9.87 12.83
C LEU A 48 -0.17 9.72 13.17
N HIS A 49 0.73 10.02 12.24
CA HIS A 49 2.18 9.82 12.40
C HIS A 49 2.55 8.40 12.85
N SER A 50 1.79 7.41 12.37
CA SER A 50 1.87 6.01 12.81
C SER A 50 3.13 5.32 12.28
N PHE A 51 3.81 5.93 11.31
CA PHE A 51 4.95 5.35 10.61
C PHE A 51 6.28 6.03 10.92
N ASP A 52 6.30 7.12 11.70
CA ASP A 52 7.50 7.94 11.95
C ASP A 52 8.66 7.15 12.58
N SER A 53 8.37 6.06 13.28
CA SER A 53 9.38 5.18 13.88
C SER A 53 9.69 3.92 13.05
N LEU A 54 9.06 3.77 11.88
CA LEU A 54 9.23 2.59 11.04
C LEU A 54 10.29 2.84 9.98
N THR A 55 11.16 1.86 9.77
CA THR A 55 12.14 1.86 8.69
C THR A 55 11.84 0.66 7.80
N PRO A 56 11.68 0.85 6.47
CA PRO A 56 11.50 -0.27 5.58
C PRO A 56 12.75 -1.15 5.57
N ARG A 57 12.55 -2.46 5.50
CA ARG A 57 13.66 -3.42 5.37
C ARG A 57 14.18 -3.45 3.94
N SER A 58 13.34 -3.07 2.98
CA SER A 58 13.70 -3.06 1.58
C SER A 58 12.93 -2.03 0.76
N ILE A 59 13.57 -1.63 -0.34
CA ILE A 59 13.03 -0.73 -1.36
C ILE A 59 13.15 -1.40 -2.71
N SER A 60 12.06 -1.39 -3.45
CA SER A 60 11.98 -1.82 -4.84
C SER A 60 12.06 -0.61 -5.76
N LEU A 61 12.92 -0.70 -6.77
CA LEU A 61 13.14 0.30 -7.79
C LEU A 61 12.88 -0.33 -9.16
N SER A 62 11.94 0.22 -9.92
CA SER A 62 11.52 -0.29 -11.22
C SER A 62 11.66 0.80 -12.29
N PHE A 63 12.40 0.50 -13.36
CA PHE A 63 12.57 1.38 -14.51
C PHE A 63 11.76 0.85 -15.69
N TYR A 64 10.84 1.69 -16.16
CA TYR A 64 9.93 1.43 -17.27
C TYR A 64 10.42 2.17 -18.51
N PRO A 65 11.13 1.50 -19.43
CA PRO A 65 11.71 2.16 -20.59
C PRO A 65 10.64 2.63 -21.58
N LYS A 66 10.83 3.83 -22.15
CA LYS A 66 9.93 4.38 -23.19
C LYS A 66 10.11 3.76 -24.57
N ASN A 67 11.22 3.05 -24.80
CA ASN A 67 11.54 2.41 -26.07
C ASN A 67 11.03 0.95 -26.18
N ASN A 68 10.15 0.52 -25.26
CA ASN A 68 9.63 -0.86 -25.17
C ASN A 68 10.68 -1.95 -24.92
N SER A 69 11.87 -1.59 -24.41
CA SER A 69 12.81 -2.56 -23.84
C SER A 69 12.23 -3.22 -22.59
N GLU A 70 12.93 -4.24 -22.07
CA GLU A 70 12.52 -4.93 -20.84
C GLU A 70 12.61 -4.00 -19.61
N ILE A 71 11.66 -4.17 -18.69
CA ILE A 71 11.60 -3.44 -17.42
C ILE A 71 12.76 -3.91 -16.54
N VAL A 72 13.46 -2.97 -15.92
CA VAL A 72 14.55 -3.29 -14.97
C VAL A 72 14.02 -3.11 -13.56
N ILE A 73 13.97 -4.20 -12.79
CA ILE A 73 13.49 -4.18 -11.39
C ILE A 73 14.63 -4.61 -10.47
N LYS A 74 14.89 -3.81 -9.43
CA LYS A 74 15.91 -4.10 -8.43
C LYS A 74 15.38 -3.84 -7.03
N LYS A 75 15.70 -4.74 -6.11
CA LYS A 75 15.42 -4.61 -4.68
C LYS A 75 16.71 -4.29 -3.91
N PHE A 76 16.61 -3.36 -2.97
CA PHE A 76 17.69 -2.90 -2.11
C PHE A 76 17.28 -3.05 -0.66
N ASN A 77 18.20 -3.44 0.23
CA ASN A 77 17.96 -3.53 1.67
C ASN A 77 18.43 -2.24 2.40
N SER A 78 18.36 -1.11 1.70
CA SER A 78 18.81 0.20 2.17
C SER A 78 18.00 1.28 1.45
N GLU A 79 17.86 2.42 2.12
CA GLU A 79 17.22 3.64 1.60
C GLU A 79 18.04 4.34 0.50
N LYS A 80 19.23 3.79 0.21
CA LYS A 80 20.09 4.24 -0.88
C LYS A 80 20.64 3.08 -1.67
N GLY A 81 20.95 3.33 -2.93
CA GLY A 81 21.55 2.32 -3.79
C GLY A 81 22.03 2.88 -5.11
N THR A 82 22.68 2.02 -5.87
CA THR A 82 23.16 2.33 -7.22
C THR A 82 22.80 1.18 -8.13
N ILE A 83 22.25 1.51 -9.30
CA ILE A 83 21.85 0.53 -10.31
C ILE A 83 22.51 0.87 -11.64
N PRO A 84 23.25 -0.10 -12.24
CA PRO A 84 23.69 0.04 -13.61
C PRO A 84 22.47 -0.08 -14.55
N ILE A 85 22.33 0.85 -15.48
CA ILE A 85 21.21 0.89 -16.43
C ILE A 85 21.69 1.41 -17.77
N GLU A 86 20.97 1.08 -18.85
CA GLU A 86 21.31 1.57 -20.18
C GLU A 86 20.86 3.04 -20.34
N LYS A 87 21.52 3.75 -21.26
CA LYS A 87 21.09 5.10 -21.67
C LYS A 87 19.67 5.04 -22.22
N GLY A 88 18.81 5.95 -21.81
CA GLY A 88 17.45 5.99 -22.32
C GLY A 88 16.52 6.89 -21.51
N GLU A 89 15.26 6.90 -21.92
CA GLU A 89 14.18 7.57 -21.19
C GLU A 89 13.31 6.51 -20.48
N TYR A 90 13.02 6.75 -19.21
CA TYR A 90 12.31 5.83 -18.33
C TYR A 90 11.24 6.57 -17.52
N ASP A 91 10.14 5.89 -17.21
CA ASP A 91 9.44 6.22 -15.96
C ASP A 91 10.01 5.36 -14.83
N ILE A 92 10.15 5.93 -13.65
CA ILE A 92 10.73 5.25 -12.49
C ILE A 92 9.66 5.12 -11.41
N LEU A 93 9.49 3.92 -10.89
CA LEU A 93 8.65 3.63 -9.74
C LEU A 93 9.52 3.12 -8.60
N ILE A 94 9.48 3.82 -7.47
CA ILE A 94 10.23 3.47 -6.25
C ILE A 94 9.22 3.23 -5.14
N TYR A 95 9.31 2.11 -4.44
CA TYR A 95 8.38 1.81 -3.36
C TYR A 95 8.99 0.91 -2.29
N THR A 96 8.50 1.04 -1.07
CA THR A 96 8.86 0.14 0.03
C THR A 96 8.29 -1.24 -0.21
N SER A 97 9.14 -2.28 -0.17
CA SER A 97 8.68 -3.66 -0.43
C SER A 97 8.33 -4.40 0.85
N ASP A 98 9.14 -4.29 1.91
CA ASP A 98 8.93 -5.05 3.15
C ASP A 98 9.12 -4.18 4.39
N PHE A 99 8.23 -4.31 5.38
CA PHE A 99 8.39 -3.73 6.73
C PHE A 99 8.54 -4.80 7.82
N TYR A 100 7.99 -6.00 7.60
CA TYR A 100 7.97 -7.08 8.59
C TYR A 100 8.56 -8.38 8.01
N ASP A 101 8.51 -9.49 8.76
CA ASP A 101 8.98 -10.80 8.28
C ASP A 101 7.97 -11.49 7.33
N ILE A 102 6.69 -11.09 7.41
CA ILE A 102 5.61 -11.67 6.60
C ILE A 102 4.92 -10.52 5.87
N ASP A 103 5.07 -10.50 4.54
CA ASP A 103 4.47 -9.46 3.73
C ASP A 103 2.94 -9.66 3.62
N ALA A 104 2.20 -8.61 3.94
CA ALA A 104 0.77 -8.51 3.69
C ALA A 104 0.46 -7.99 2.29
N ASN A 105 1.40 -7.27 1.67
CA ASN A 105 1.22 -6.58 0.39
C ASN A 105 1.68 -7.46 -0.79
N PHE A 106 0.82 -7.58 -1.80
CA PHE A 106 1.06 -8.29 -3.04
C PHE A 106 0.94 -7.31 -4.22
N TYR A 107 1.70 -7.58 -5.28
CA TYR A 107 1.79 -6.69 -6.45
C TYR A 107 1.31 -7.41 -7.71
N ARG A 108 0.55 -6.72 -8.55
CA ARG A 108 0.09 -7.17 -9.88
C ARG A 108 0.20 -6.04 -10.90
N GLY A 109 0.12 -6.38 -12.19
CA GLY A 109 0.20 -5.39 -13.28
C GLY A 109 1.59 -4.76 -13.43
N ILE A 110 2.64 -5.47 -13.01
CA ILE A 110 4.02 -4.95 -12.94
C ILE A 110 4.55 -4.57 -14.32
N GLU A 111 4.02 -5.17 -15.39
CA GLU A 111 4.38 -4.95 -16.78
C GLU A 111 4.05 -3.54 -17.31
N ASN A 112 3.21 -2.78 -16.62
CA ASN A 112 2.85 -1.43 -17.02
C ASN A 112 2.76 -0.53 -15.79
N ILE A 113 3.55 0.55 -15.78
CA ILE A 113 3.65 1.48 -14.65
C ILE A 113 2.30 2.06 -14.21
N ASP A 114 1.37 2.24 -15.14
CA ASP A 114 0.04 2.78 -14.86
C ASP A 114 -0.88 1.76 -14.17
N PHE A 115 -0.55 0.46 -14.25
CA PHE A 115 -1.34 -0.64 -13.71
C PHE A 115 -0.68 -1.38 -12.54
N VAL A 116 0.51 -0.96 -12.11
CA VAL A 116 1.16 -1.55 -10.93
C VAL A 116 0.29 -1.29 -9.71
N GLU A 117 -0.19 -2.36 -9.12
CA GLU A 117 -1.23 -2.31 -8.09
C GLU A 117 -0.83 -3.14 -6.87
N SER A 118 -0.91 -2.53 -5.69
CA SER A 118 -0.77 -3.22 -4.42
C SER A 118 -2.13 -3.63 -3.88
N HIS A 119 -2.21 -4.87 -3.40
CA HIS A 119 -3.40 -5.44 -2.77
C HIS A 119 -2.97 -6.41 -1.67
N THR A 120 -3.89 -6.83 -0.80
CA THR A 120 -3.63 -7.87 0.18
C THR A 120 -4.27 -9.19 -0.23
N ARG A 121 -3.95 -10.27 0.51
CA ARG A 121 -4.80 -11.47 0.49
C ARG A 121 -6.26 -11.08 0.71
N ASN A 122 -7.13 -11.57 -0.15
CA ASN A 122 -8.55 -11.27 -0.17
C ASN A 122 -9.37 -12.57 -0.19
N LYS A 123 -10.58 -12.48 0.37
CA LYS A 123 -11.64 -13.47 0.19
C LYS A 123 -12.87 -12.74 -0.35
N VAL A 124 -13.36 -13.18 -1.48
CA VAL A 124 -14.57 -12.61 -2.09
C VAL A 124 -15.80 -13.34 -1.51
N GLY A 125 -16.74 -12.57 -0.95
CA GLY A 125 -18.04 -13.07 -0.51
C GLY A 125 -18.99 -13.34 -1.68
N GLU A 126 -20.09 -14.04 -1.42
CA GLU A 126 -21.14 -14.27 -2.44
C GLU A 126 -21.81 -12.96 -2.91
N ASP A 127 -21.78 -11.94 -2.07
CA ASP A 127 -22.23 -10.57 -2.33
C ASP A 127 -21.21 -9.73 -3.12
N GLY A 128 -20.06 -10.31 -3.49
CA GLY A 128 -18.96 -9.62 -4.15
C GLY A 128 -18.11 -8.74 -3.22
N VAL A 129 -18.41 -8.67 -1.93
CA VAL A 129 -17.64 -7.88 -0.96
C VAL A 129 -16.31 -8.59 -0.68
N ILE A 130 -15.23 -7.83 -0.78
CA ILE A 130 -13.88 -8.31 -0.53
C ILE A 130 -13.57 -8.21 0.96
N THR A 131 -13.33 -9.34 1.61
CA THR A 131 -12.71 -9.35 2.95
C THR A 131 -11.20 -9.33 2.77
N MET A 132 -10.56 -8.22 3.14
CA MET A 132 -9.11 -8.02 3.04
C MET A 132 -8.41 -8.24 4.39
N VAL A 133 -7.14 -8.61 4.32
CA VAL A 133 -6.23 -8.54 5.47
C VAL A 133 -5.68 -7.12 5.56
N GLU A 134 -5.26 -6.71 6.75
CA GLU A 134 -4.59 -5.44 6.94
C GLU A 134 -3.28 -5.37 6.14
N PRO A 135 -3.07 -4.34 5.28
CA PRO A 135 -1.84 -4.14 4.54
C PRO A 135 -0.71 -3.66 5.44
N ASP A 136 0.51 -3.94 5.00
CA ASP A 136 1.72 -3.34 5.57
C ASP A 136 1.86 -1.89 5.12
N PRO A 137 2.62 -1.04 5.85
CA PRO A 137 2.91 0.30 5.41
C PRO A 137 3.49 0.27 3.99
N LEU A 138 3.02 1.18 3.15
CA LEU A 138 3.43 1.25 1.75
C LEU A 138 3.65 2.70 1.38
N PHE A 139 4.88 2.98 0.97
CA PHE A 139 5.32 4.28 0.52
C PHE A 139 5.83 4.19 -0.91
N VAL A 140 5.52 5.21 -1.70
CA VAL A 140 5.83 5.23 -3.13
C VAL A 140 6.33 6.60 -3.57
N ALA A 141 7.27 6.61 -4.51
CA ALA A 141 7.65 7.75 -5.31
C ALA A 141 7.64 7.34 -6.78
N HIS A 142 7.39 8.32 -7.65
CA HIS A 142 7.33 8.11 -9.08
C HIS A 142 7.91 9.30 -9.82
N ILE A 143 8.71 9.02 -10.85
CA ILE A 143 9.39 10.03 -11.67
C ILE A 143 9.05 9.75 -13.13
N GLU A 144 8.51 10.74 -13.83
CA GLU A 144 8.17 10.63 -15.25
C GLU A 144 9.33 11.06 -16.14
N LYS A 145 9.49 10.35 -17.27
CA LYS A 145 10.38 10.77 -18.37
C LYS A 145 11.80 11.09 -17.91
N TYR A 146 12.31 10.30 -16.98
CA TYR A 146 13.67 10.38 -16.51
C TYR A 146 14.64 9.96 -17.61
N VAL A 147 15.59 10.84 -17.95
CA VAL A 147 16.58 10.60 -19.00
C VAL A 147 17.91 10.20 -18.36
N VAL A 148 18.28 8.93 -18.53
CA VAL A 148 19.64 8.45 -18.21
C VAL A 148 20.56 8.95 -19.32
N GLY A 149 21.35 9.99 -19.01
CA GLY A 149 22.14 10.73 -19.99
C GLY A 149 23.59 10.98 -19.61
N SER A 150 23.91 10.92 -18.31
CA SER A 150 25.26 11.17 -17.75
C SER A 150 25.77 9.94 -16.99
N SER A 151 27.09 9.77 -16.91
CA SER A 151 27.72 8.58 -16.30
C SER A 151 27.35 8.33 -14.83
N LEU A 152 26.89 9.34 -14.11
CA LEU A 152 26.33 9.24 -12.75
C LEU A 152 25.20 10.26 -12.59
N ASP A 153 23.98 9.77 -12.49
CA ASP A 153 22.82 10.60 -12.14
C ASP A 153 22.34 10.22 -10.73
N ASP A 154 22.15 11.21 -9.85
CA ASP A 154 21.68 11.01 -8.48
C ASP A 154 20.20 11.44 -8.38
N ILE A 155 19.35 10.57 -7.84
CA ILE A 155 17.91 10.80 -7.63
C ILE A 155 17.63 10.85 -6.13
N GLU A 156 17.09 11.98 -5.68
CA GLU A 156 16.50 12.12 -4.35
C GLU A 156 14.99 11.93 -4.43
N VAL A 157 14.41 11.12 -3.54
CA VAL A 157 12.96 10.89 -3.52
C VAL A 157 12.34 11.14 -2.15
N GLU A 158 11.22 11.85 -2.17
CA GLU A 158 10.29 11.97 -1.07
C GLU A 158 9.15 10.97 -1.29
N PHE A 159 8.89 10.15 -0.28
CA PHE A 159 7.90 9.09 -0.34
C PHE A 159 6.54 9.54 0.16
N ARG A 160 5.48 9.19 -0.57
CA ARG A 160 4.10 9.38 -0.12
C ARG A 160 3.45 8.06 0.32
N PRO A 161 2.66 8.04 1.40
CA PRO A 161 1.95 6.83 1.85
C PRO A 161 0.78 6.49 0.91
N LEU A 162 0.57 5.19 0.73
CA LEU A 162 -0.60 4.57 0.07
C LEU A 162 -1.44 3.72 1.01
N VAL A 163 -0.94 3.49 2.22
CA VAL A 163 -1.63 2.80 3.29
C VAL A 163 -1.73 3.77 4.46
N TYR A 164 -2.90 3.86 5.06
CA TYR A 164 -3.21 4.85 6.08
C TYR A 164 -3.77 4.19 7.33
N THR A 165 -3.41 4.74 8.49
CA THR A 165 -3.86 4.22 9.79
C THR A 165 -5.13 4.92 10.24
N TYR A 166 -6.09 4.13 10.73
CA TYR A 166 -7.33 4.60 11.31
C TYR A 166 -7.42 4.14 12.76
N ARG A 167 -7.94 5.01 13.62
CA ARG A 167 -8.24 4.70 15.03
C ARG A 167 -9.67 5.03 15.37
N PHE A 168 -10.27 4.25 16.25
CA PHE A 168 -11.56 4.59 16.83
C PHE A 168 -11.67 4.01 18.23
N CYS A 169 -12.52 4.62 19.05
CA CYS A 169 -12.93 4.07 20.33
C CYS A 169 -14.45 4.22 20.48
N VAL A 170 -15.09 3.23 21.08
CA VAL A 170 -16.51 3.24 21.43
C VAL A 170 -16.65 3.07 22.93
N GLU A 171 -17.54 3.84 23.54
CA GLU A 171 -17.87 3.71 24.96
C GLU A 171 -18.82 2.52 25.16
N VAL A 172 -18.57 1.70 26.18
CA VAL A 172 -19.29 0.46 26.48
C VAL A 172 -19.58 0.39 27.98
N LYS A 173 -20.81 0.72 28.37
CA LYS A 173 -21.31 0.44 29.71
C LYS A 173 -21.52 -1.06 29.86
N GLY A 174 -20.91 -1.65 30.89
CA GLY A 174 -20.91 -3.11 31.07
C GLY A 174 -19.77 -3.84 30.37
N LEU A 175 -18.67 -3.14 30.04
CA LEU A 175 -17.46 -3.74 29.42
C LEU A 175 -16.87 -4.92 30.20
N GLY A 176 -17.15 -5.01 31.51
CA GLY A 176 -16.78 -6.16 32.35
C GLY A 176 -17.37 -7.50 31.87
N TYR A 177 -18.51 -7.48 31.17
CA TYR A 177 -19.15 -8.68 30.62
C TYR A 177 -18.54 -9.14 29.30
N VAL A 178 -17.70 -8.33 28.66
CA VAL A 178 -17.06 -8.64 27.38
C VAL A 178 -15.71 -9.32 27.64
N LYS A 179 -15.53 -10.55 27.19
CA LYS A 179 -14.27 -11.28 27.22
C LYS A 179 -13.36 -10.85 26.07
N SER A 180 -13.89 -10.74 24.86
CA SER A 180 -13.17 -10.27 23.68
C SER A 180 -14.11 -9.56 22.73
N ALA A 181 -13.57 -8.73 21.85
CA ALA A 181 -14.35 -8.01 20.86
C ALA A 181 -13.59 -7.85 19.55
N ARG A 182 -14.35 -7.83 18.46
CA ARG A 182 -13.85 -7.53 17.11
C ARG A 182 -14.78 -6.51 16.44
N ALA A 183 -14.25 -5.76 15.48
CA ALA A 183 -15.02 -4.91 14.61
C ALA A 183 -14.89 -5.38 13.16
N GLN A 184 -16.00 -5.41 12.43
CA GLN A 184 -16.01 -5.45 10.98
C GLN A 184 -16.19 -4.02 10.47
N ILE A 185 -15.26 -3.57 9.63
CA ILE A 185 -15.27 -2.23 9.02
C ILE A 185 -15.52 -2.42 7.52
N SER A 186 -16.56 -1.76 6.99
CA SER A 186 -16.96 -1.85 5.58
C SER A 186 -16.67 -0.56 4.80
N GLY A 187 -16.67 -0.66 3.47
CA GLY A 187 -16.59 0.51 2.58
C GLY A 187 -15.16 1.03 2.42
N LEU A 188 -14.20 0.11 2.39
CA LEU A 188 -12.77 0.39 2.17
C LEU A 188 -12.38 0.10 0.73
N TYR A 189 -11.27 0.68 0.27
CA TYR A 189 -10.62 0.23 -0.96
C TYR A 189 -9.82 -1.05 -0.73
N SER A 190 -9.90 -1.99 -1.67
CA SER A 190 -9.19 -3.29 -1.65
C SER A 190 -7.73 -3.19 -2.06
N SER A 191 -7.36 -2.14 -2.78
CA SER A 191 -6.06 -1.97 -3.42
C SER A 191 -5.72 -0.51 -3.70
N ALA A 192 -4.48 -0.24 -4.10
CA ALA A 192 -4.05 1.06 -4.61
C ALA A 192 -3.07 0.89 -5.78
N TYR A 193 -3.23 1.69 -6.82
CA TYR A 193 -2.25 1.82 -7.90
C TYR A 193 -1.04 2.61 -7.41
N LEU A 194 0.17 2.07 -7.58
CA LEU A 194 1.37 2.65 -6.99
C LEU A 194 1.65 4.04 -7.56
N LYS A 195 1.67 4.17 -8.89
CA LYS A 195 1.97 5.44 -9.58
C LYS A 195 0.98 6.54 -9.24
N SER A 196 -0.32 6.30 -9.46
CA SER A 196 -1.35 7.34 -9.34
C SER A 196 -1.90 7.50 -7.92
N GLY A 197 -1.82 6.45 -7.09
CA GLY A 197 -2.56 6.37 -5.82
C GLY A 197 -4.07 6.23 -5.99
N ALA A 198 -4.56 6.00 -7.21
CA ALA A 198 -5.97 5.72 -7.45
C ALA A 198 -6.34 4.30 -6.99
N HIS A 199 -7.64 4.02 -6.97
CA HIS A 199 -8.19 2.76 -6.51
C HIS A 199 -9.12 2.14 -7.55
N ARG A 200 -9.44 0.86 -7.38
CA ARG A 200 -10.53 0.21 -8.10
C ARG A 200 -11.87 0.66 -7.54
N GLU A 201 -12.66 1.32 -8.37
CA GLU A 201 -13.97 1.86 -7.97
C GLU A 201 -15.08 0.81 -8.05
N ASP A 202 -14.85 -0.32 -8.72
CA ASP A 202 -15.77 -1.46 -8.86
C ASP A 202 -15.64 -2.48 -7.71
N GLU A 203 -14.61 -2.35 -6.87
CA GLU A 203 -14.36 -3.23 -5.74
C GLU A 203 -14.69 -2.55 -4.41
N ILE A 204 -15.42 -3.25 -3.52
CA ILE A 204 -15.71 -2.78 -2.17
C ILE A 204 -15.10 -3.77 -1.19
N ALA A 205 -14.26 -3.26 -0.29
CA ALA A 205 -13.62 -4.06 0.74
C ALA A 205 -14.19 -3.83 2.14
N GLN A 206 -13.97 -4.84 2.97
CA GLN A 206 -14.17 -4.83 4.41
C GLN A 206 -13.02 -5.55 5.11
N MET A 207 -12.85 -5.32 6.40
CA MET A 207 -11.87 -6.03 7.22
C MET A 207 -12.39 -6.28 8.62
N VAL A 208 -11.74 -7.22 9.32
CA VAL A 208 -12.03 -7.55 10.71
C VAL A 208 -10.83 -7.18 11.58
N VAL A 209 -11.08 -6.38 12.62
CA VAL A 209 -10.07 -5.81 13.51
C VAL A 209 -10.34 -6.29 14.93
N ASN A 210 -9.28 -6.70 15.64
CA ASN A 210 -9.40 -7.02 17.06
C ASN A 210 -9.44 -5.74 17.88
N LEU A 211 -10.36 -5.68 18.85
CA LEU A 211 -10.50 -4.51 19.72
C LEU A 211 -9.79 -4.74 21.03
N THR A 212 -9.18 -3.67 21.54
CA THR A 212 -8.51 -3.65 22.84
C THR A 212 -9.35 -2.87 23.83
N LYS A 213 -9.36 -3.32 25.10
CA LYS A 213 -9.97 -2.55 26.18
C LYS A 213 -9.03 -1.41 26.54
N SER A 214 -9.57 -0.20 26.60
CA SER A 214 -8.87 0.99 27.06
C SER A 214 -9.63 1.57 28.24
N GLY A 215 -9.00 1.62 29.41
CA GLY A 215 -9.66 2.02 30.65
C GLY A 215 -10.79 1.07 31.07
N VAL A 216 -11.81 1.61 31.73
CA VAL A 216 -12.89 0.84 32.35
C VAL A 216 -14.09 0.61 31.43
N ASP A 217 -14.26 1.44 30.40
CA ASP A 217 -15.48 1.53 29.61
C ASP A 217 -15.26 1.81 28.12
N ARG A 218 -14.05 1.62 27.57
CA ARG A 218 -13.82 1.80 26.12
C ARG A 218 -13.28 0.55 25.44
N LEU A 219 -13.78 0.31 24.24
CA LEU A 219 -13.17 -0.59 23.26
C LEU A 219 -12.58 0.25 22.13
N CYS A 220 -11.30 0.05 21.84
CA CYS A 220 -10.60 0.77 20.79
C CYS A 220 -10.09 -0.18 19.72
N GLY A 221 -10.20 0.24 18.47
CA GLY A 221 -9.66 -0.43 17.30
C GLY A 221 -8.64 0.47 16.60
N GLU A 222 -7.59 -0.15 16.08
CA GLU A 222 -6.63 0.44 15.16
C GLU A 222 -6.48 -0.50 13.97
N PHE A 223 -6.44 0.07 12.77
CA PHE A 223 -6.24 -0.71 11.55
C PHE A 223 -5.65 0.16 10.45
N ARG A 224 -4.98 -0.50 9.50
CA ARG A 224 -4.49 0.10 8.27
C ARG A 224 -5.32 -0.34 7.08
N CYS A 225 -5.48 0.53 6.08
CA CYS A 225 -6.06 0.17 4.79
C CYS A 225 -5.57 1.12 3.69
N PHE A 226 -5.91 0.85 2.43
CA PHE A 226 -5.57 1.72 1.30
C PHE A 226 -6.36 3.03 1.27
N GLY A 227 -7.37 3.17 2.13
CA GLY A 227 -8.25 4.34 2.20
C GLY A 227 -9.71 3.94 2.35
N SER A 228 -10.54 4.89 2.78
CA SER A 228 -11.98 4.74 2.71
C SER A 228 -12.46 4.95 1.27
N HIS A 229 -13.37 4.09 0.80
CA HIS A 229 -13.94 4.22 -0.54
C HIS A 229 -14.56 5.63 -0.69
N GLN A 230 -14.60 6.26 -1.86
CA GLN A 230 -15.18 7.60 -2.02
C GLN A 230 -16.55 7.68 -2.73
N ARG A 231 -17.03 6.58 -3.31
CA ARG A 231 -18.35 6.49 -3.95
C ARG A 231 -19.50 6.80 -2.99
N SER A 232 -20.50 7.54 -3.46
CA SER A 232 -21.65 7.98 -2.66
C SER A 232 -22.60 6.85 -2.29
N ASP A 233 -22.68 5.80 -3.11
CA ASP A 233 -23.57 4.66 -2.92
C ASP A 233 -22.96 3.54 -2.05
N VAL A 234 -21.70 3.68 -1.66
CA VAL A 234 -21.02 2.74 -0.75
C VAL A 234 -21.28 3.15 0.69
N GLU A 235 -21.81 2.23 1.50
CA GLU A 235 -22.00 2.44 2.94
C GLU A 235 -20.72 2.09 3.71
N ARG A 236 -20.31 2.95 4.65
CA ARG A 236 -19.14 2.70 5.51
C ARG A 236 -19.61 2.54 6.93
N THR A 237 -19.47 1.33 7.45
CA THR A 237 -20.02 0.95 8.76
C THR A 237 -18.99 0.28 9.63
N ILE A 238 -19.25 0.33 10.93
CA ILE A 238 -18.51 -0.42 11.93
C ILE A 238 -19.53 -1.31 12.66
N THR A 239 -19.32 -2.61 12.59
CA THR A 239 -20.16 -3.61 13.23
C THR A 239 -19.32 -4.38 14.24
N LEU A 240 -19.69 -4.32 15.51
CA LEU A 240 -18.94 -4.87 16.61
C LEU A 240 -19.48 -6.25 16.98
N ALA A 241 -18.60 -7.26 17.04
CA ALA A 241 -18.89 -8.57 17.59
C ALA A 241 -18.29 -8.65 19.00
N LEU A 242 -19.16 -8.68 20.02
CA LEU A 242 -18.80 -8.76 21.42
C LEU A 242 -19.00 -10.19 21.92
N VAL A 243 -17.99 -10.76 22.56
CA VAL A 243 -18.01 -12.14 23.07
C VAL A 243 -17.95 -12.11 24.60
N ASN A 244 -18.84 -12.81 25.29
CA ASN A 244 -18.85 -12.89 26.75
C ASN A 244 -17.97 -14.04 27.29
N ALA A 245 -17.95 -14.23 28.61
CA ALA A 245 -17.17 -15.28 29.27
C ALA A 245 -17.63 -16.71 28.88
N ALA A 246 -18.92 -16.89 28.60
CA ALA A 246 -19.52 -18.15 28.16
C ALA A 246 -19.26 -18.46 26.67
N GLY A 247 -18.69 -17.52 25.91
CA GLY A 247 -18.44 -17.65 24.47
C GLY A 247 -19.60 -17.22 23.59
N GLU A 248 -20.68 -16.67 24.17
CA GLU A 248 -21.79 -16.13 23.41
C GLU A 248 -21.36 -14.85 22.69
N THR A 249 -21.66 -14.78 21.40
CA THR A 249 -21.35 -13.61 20.56
C THR A 249 -22.61 -12.81 20.29
N LYS A 250 -22.54 -11.49 20.46
CA LYS A 250 -23.58 -10.54 20.08
C LYS A 250 -23.01 -9.45 19.20
N THR A 251 -23.78 -9.08 18.19
CA THR A 251 -23.37 -8.10 17.18
C THR A 251 -24.12 -6.80 17.36
N VAL A 252 -23.41 -5.68 17.36
CA VAL A 252 -23.96 -4.32 17.39
C VAL A 252 -23.43 -3.54 16.21
N ARG A 253 -24.32 -3.09 15.33
CA ARG A 253 -23.97 -2.16 14.26
C ARG A 253 -24.08 -0.74 14.80
N LEU A 254 -23.01 0.04 14.68
CA LEU A 254 -23.06 1.47 15.01
C LEU A 254 -23.91 2.21 13.98
N SER A 255 -24.51 3.32 14.38
CA SER A 255 -25.29 4.20 13.52
C SER A 255 -24.45 4.79 12.37
N ASN A 256 -25.06 5.61 11.51
CA ASN A 256 -24.47 5.98 10.21
C ASN A 256 -23.13 6.75 10.33
N LEU A 257 -22.02 6.01 10.27
CA LEU A 257 -20.65 6.53 10.24
C LEU A 257 -20.17 6.90 8.83
N THR A 258 -21.02 6.77 7.80
CA THR A 258 -20.60 6.87 6.40
C THR A 258 -19.93 8.21 6.09
N ALA A 259 -20.53 9.32 6.54
CA ALA A 259 -19.96 10.65 6.33
C ALA A 259 -18.63 10.85 7.06
N LYS A 260 -18.54 10.35 8.31
CA LYS A 260 -17.34 10.48 9.16
C LYS A 260 -16.16 9.69 8.62
N ILE A 261 -16.39 8.46 8.16
CA ILE A 261 -15.33 7.63 7.58
C ILE A 261 -14.93 8.18 6.20
N LYS A 262 -15.91 8.63 5.39
CA LYS A 262 -15.63 9.21 4.08
C LYS A 262 -14.80 10.49 4.15
N SER A 263 -15.01 11.34 5.17
CA SER A 263 -14.21 12.56 5.38
C SER A 263 -12.75 12.28 5.74
N LEU A 264 -12.40 11.02 6.02
CA LEU A 264 -11.06 10.55 6.33
C LEU A 264 -10.58 9.63 5.18
N PRO A 265 -10.21 10.16 4.01
CA PRO A 265 -9.71 9.34 2.91
C PRO A 265 -8.30 8.77 3.17
N LYS A 266 -7.52 9.43 4.04
CA LYS A 266 -6.09 9.18 4.28
C LYS A 266 -5.75 8.86 5.74
N GLY A 267 -6.63 8.11 6.41
CA GLY A 267 -6.45 7.75 7.81
C GLY A 267 -7.05 8.79 8.76
N GLY A 268 -6.78 8.64 10.05
CA GLY A 268 -7.22 9.56 11.09
C GLY A 268 -8.08 8.90 12.17
N VAL A 269 -8.63 9.74 13.06
CA VAL A 269 -9.48 9.28 14.17
C VAL A 269 -10.96 9.33 13.77
N ILE A 270 -11.60 8.16 13.72
CA ILE A 270 -13.05 8.05 13.52
C ILE A 270 -13.73 8.33 14.87
N VAL A 271 -14.37 9.49 14.97
CA VAL A 271 -15.11 9.91 16.17
C VAL A 271 -16.46 9.21 16.23
N ILE A 272 -16.64 8.36 17.24
CA ILE A 272 -17.89 7.65 17.52
C ILE A 272 -18.51 8.27 18.77
N ASP A 273 -19.69 8.85 18.61
CA ASP A 273 -20.42 9.50 19.70
C ASP A 273 -21.38 8.53 20.40
N GLU A 274 -21.63 7.37 19.81
CA GLU A 274 -22.52 6.34 20.34
C GLU A 274 -21.90 5.61 21.52
N LYS A 275 -22.77 5.27 22.47
CA LYS A 275 -22.45 4.45 23.63
C LYS A 275 -23.21 3.14 23.55
N ILE A 276 -22.50 2.05 23.79
CA ILE A 276 -23.08 0.71 23.89
C ILE A 276 -23.41 0.44 25.35
N VAL A 277 -24.60 -0.09 25.59
CA VAL A 277 -25.03 -0.54 26.91
C VAL A 277 -25.20 -2.05 26.87
N ILE A 278 -24.54 -2.73 27.79
CA ILE A 278 -24.67 -4.16 28.03
C ILE A 278 -25.40 -4.32 29.35
N GLU A 279 -26.65 -4.76 29.29
CA GLU A 279 -27.44 -5.03 30.47
C GLU A 279 -27.21 -6.46 30.97
N SER A 280 -27.13 -6.63 32.29
CA SER A 280 -27.25 -7.96 32.90
C SER A 280 -28.72 -8.36 32.88
N GLY A 281 -29.12 -9.30 32.03
CA GLY A 281 -30.50 -9.78 32.00
C GLY A 281 -30.97 -10.22 33.40
N GLY A 282 -32.11 -9.70 33.85
CA GLY A 282 -32.73 -10.08 35.12
C GLY A 282 -33.23 -11.54 35.09
N THR A 283 -33.09 -12.24 36.22
CA THR A 283 -33.52 -13.62 36.58
C THR A 283 -33.21 -14.79 35.64
N GLU A 284 -32.98 -14.54 34.35
CA GLU A 284 -32.40 -15.47 33.37
C GLU A 284 -31.29 -14.68 32.65
N GLY A 285 -30.05 -14.89 33.09
CA GLY A 285 -28.90 -14.07 32.70
C GLY A 285 -28.66 -14.04 31.19
N GLY A 286 -29.08 -12.94 30.55
CA GLY A 286 -28.87 -12.69 29.12
C GLY A 286 -27.80 -11.64 28.88
N PHE A 287 -26.84 -11.92 27.99
CA PHE A 287 -25.90 -10.95 27.45
C PHE A 287 -26.56 -10.22 26.26
N VAL A 288 -27.04 -8.99 26.48
CA VAL A 288 -27.76 -8.22 25.46
C VAL A 288 -27.13 -6.83 25.31
N PRO A 289 -26.24 -6.63 24.32
CA PRO A 289 -25.71 -5.31 24.01
C PRO A 289 -26.64 -4.57 23.05
N GLY A 290 -26.77 -3.25 23.25
CA GLY A 290 -27.50 -2.34 22.36
C GLY A 290 -26.87 -0.94 22.35
N VAL A 291 -27.33 -0.07 21.45
CA VAL A 291 -26.96 1.35 21.44
C VAL A 291 -27.86 2.07 22.44
N GLY A 292 -27.27 2.79 23.40
CA GLY A 292 -28.02 3.52 24.41
C GLY A 292 -28.65 4.79 23.85
N ASP A 293 -29.86 5.12 24.32
CA ASP A 293 -30.51 6.40 24.05
C ASP A 293 -29.75 7.56 24.72
N TRP A 294 -29.68 8.69 24.03
CA TRP A 294 -29.11 9.93 24.56
C TRP A 294 -29.99 10.47 25.68
N ASP A 295 -29.58 10.32 26.94
CA ASP A 295 -30.20 11.04 28.06
C ASP A 295 -29.92 12.54 27.89
N TYR A 296 -30.91 13.27 27.35
CA TYR A 296 -30.97 14.73 27.53
C TYR A 296 -31.16 14.99 29.01
N ASP A 297 -30.06 15.20 29.72
CA ASP A 297 -30.03 15.77 31.06
C ASP A 297 -30.70 17.16 30.99
N ARG A 298 -32.03 17.21 31.10
CA ARG A 298 -32.79 18.44 31.31
C ARG A 298 -32.52 18.91 32.72
N ARG A 299 -31.35 19.55 32.93
CA ARG A 299 -31.14 20.36 34.12
C ARG A 299 -32.09 21.55 34.02
N PRO A 300 -33.04 21.74 34.95
CA PRO A 300 -33.82 22.96 34.96
C PRO A 300 -32.85 24.13 35.13
N LEU A 301 -32.99 25.13 34.26
CA LEU A 301 -32.26 26.38 34.42
C LEU A 301 -32.65 27.00 35.77
N PRO A 302 -31.68 27.46 36.58
CA PRO A 302 -32.00 28.16 37.80
C PRO A 302 -32.82 29.41 37.46
N ILE A 303 -33.94 29.55 38.17
CA ILE A 303 -34.86 30.70 38.09
C ILE A 303 -34.20 31.92 38.71
#